data_AF-U4QD31-F1
#
_entry.id   AF-U4QD31-F1
#
_cell.length_a   1.000
_cell.length_b   1.000
_cell.length_c   1.000
_cell.angle_alpha   90.00
_cell.angle_beta   90.00
_cell.angle_gamma   90.00
#
_symmetry.space_group_name_H-M   'P 1'
#
loop_
_entity.id
_entity.type
_entity.pdbx_description
1 polymer ?
#
loop_
_entity_poly.entity_id
_entity_poly.type
_entity_poly.pdbx_seq_one_letter_code
_entity_poly.pdbx_strand_id
1 'polypeptide(L)' 'MRGAKQIISTSRHADREALAHEFGATDNVAERDEEGIKKLLDVTRGGADAVLECVGSKLSMQLLLVAY' A
#
# COMPACT_ATOMS: atom_id res chain seq x y z
N MET A 1 15.94 7.64 7.23
CA MET A 1 15.10 6.88 6.27
C MET A 1 15.95 6.37 5.13
N ARG A 2 15.69 5.15 4.61
CA ARG A 2 16.46 4.49 3.53
C ARG A 2 16.17 4.99 2.10
N GLY A 3 15.67 6.22 1.94
CA GLY A 3 15.67 6.92 0.65
C GLY A 3 14.40 6.86 -0.21
N ALA A 4 13.37 6.07 0.17
CA ALA A 4 12.09 6.09 -0.53
C ALA A 4 11.40 7.45 -0.35
N LYS A 5 10.97 8.07 -1.47
CA LYS A 5 10.24 9.36 -1.47
C LYS A 5 8.74 9.20 -1.23
N GLN A 6 8.21 8.03 -1.53
CA GLN A 6 6.82 7.66 -1.34
C GLN A 6 6.78 6.28 -0.67
N ILE A 7 5.98 6.16 0.40
CA ILE A 7 5.79 4.92 1.14
C ILE A 7 4.29 4.79 1.36
N ILE A 8 3.69 3.78 0.73
CA ILE A 8 2.24 3.59 0.74
C ILE A 8 1.93 2.43 1.67
N SER A 9 1.13 2.70 2.69
CA SER A 9 0.49 1.63 3.49
C SER A 9 -0.87 1.27 2.89
N THR A 10 -1.40 0.11 3.23
CA THR A 10 -2.72 -0.33 2.72
C THR A 10 -3.68 -0.69 3.85
N SER A 11 -3.59 -0.04 5.01
CA SER A 11 -4.41 -0.40 6.17
C SER A 11 -5.86 0.08 6.03
N ARG A 12 -6.82 -0.74 6.49
CA ARG A 12 -8.22 -0.34 6.74
C ARG A 12 -8.50 0.00 8.21
N HIS A 13 -7.53 -0.23 9.07
CA HIS A 13 -7.63 0.04 10.49
C HIS A 13 -6.92 1.36 10.77
N ALA A 14 -7.66 2.32 11.32
CA ALA A 14 -7.19 3.70 11.51
C ALA A 14 -6.01 3.79 12.49
N ASP A 15 -5.97 2.91 13.50
CA ASP A 15 -4.85 2.80 14.43
C ASP A 15 -3.55 2.39 13.73
N ARG A 16 -3.63 1.42 12.81
CA ARG A 16 -2.47 0.94 12.03
C ARG A 16 -2.05 1.93 10.95
N GLU A 17 -2.99 2.66 10.37
CA GLU A 17 -2.69 3.76 9.44
C GLU A 17 -1.94 4.89 10.16
N ALA A 18 -2.42 5.31 11.33
CA ALA A 18 -1.74 6.30 12.16
C ALA A 18 -0.31 5.85 12.51
N LEU A 19 -0.16 4.58 12.91
CA LEU A 19 1.14 3.99 13.19
C LEU A 19 2.05 3.93 11.94
N ALA A 20 1.50 3.60 10.77
CA ALA A 20 2.26 3.60 9.53
C ALA A 20 2.78 5.01 9.18
N HIS A 21 1.96 6.04 9.37
CA HIS A 21 2.39 7.43 9.22
C HIS A 21 3.48 7.82 10.21
N GLU A 22 3.38 7.41 11.47
CA GLU A 22 4.44 7.61 12.47
C GLU A 22 5.77 6.97 12.03
N PHE A 23 5.71 5.81 11.37
CA PHE A 23 6.88 5.14 10.81
C PHE A 23 7.33 5.65 9.43
N GLY A 24 6.67 6.67 8.89
CA GLY A 24 7.09 7.37 7.67
C GLY A 24 6.33 6.98 6.40
N ALA A 25 5.17 6.32 6.50
CA ALA A 25 4.26 6.21 5.37
C ALA A 25 3.78 7.60 4.94
N THR A 26 3.83 7.87 3.64
CA THR A 26 3.37 9.12 3.03
C THR A 26 1.90 9.06 2.66
N ASP A 27 1.39 7.87 2.35
CA ASP A 27 0.04 7.65 1.85
C ASP A 27 -0.57 6.36 2.42
N ASN A 28 -1.89 6.24 2.35
CA ASN A 28 -2.62 5.02 2.67
C ASN A 28 -3.70 4.71 1.62
N VAL A 29 -3.82 3.43 1.25
CA VAL A 29 -4.90 2.90 0.41
C VAL A 29 -5.68 1.84 1.19
N ALA A 30 -6.79 2.25 1.79
CA ALA A 30 -7.67 1.39 2.57
C ALA A 30 -8.57 0.50 1.70
N GLU A 31 -8.82 0.91 0.46
CA GLU A 31 -9.70 0.21 -0.47
C GLU A 31 -9.19 -1.20 -0.80
N ARG A 32 -10.09 -2.06 -1.27
CA ARG A 32 -9.83 -3.47 -1.58
C ARG A 32 -10.40 -3.84 -2.93
N ASP A 33 -10.09 -5.06 -3.35
CA ASP A 33 -10.53 -5.62 -4.62
C ASP A 33 -10.16 -4.67 -5.77
N GLU A 34 -11.01 -4.54 -6.79
CA GLU A 34 -10.73 -3.73 -7.98
C GLU A 34 -10.53 -2.24 -7.67
N GLU A 35 -11.24 -1.70 -6.68
CA GLU A 35 -11.10 -0.30 -6.29
C GLU A 35 -9.73 -0.01 -5.67
N GLY A 36 -9.27 -0.91 -4.78
CA GLY A 36 -7.94 -0.83 -4.19
C GLY A 36 -6.84 -0.93 -5.24
N ILE A 37 -7.00 -1.83 -6.22
CA ILE A 37 -6.05 -2.01 -7.33
C ILE A 37 -5.96 -0.72 -8.14
N LYS A 38 -7.10 -0.17 -8.57
CA LYS A 38 -7.15 1.05 -9.36
C LYS A 38 -6.49 2.21 -8.62
N LYS A 39 -6.82 2.40 -7.34
CA LYS A 39 -6.27 3.50 -6.56
C LYS A 39 -4.77 3.35 -6.32
N LEU A 40 -4.29 2.13 -6.09
CA LEU A 40 -2.85 1.87 -5.99
C LEU A 40 -2.14 2.23 -7.29
N LEU A 41 -2.64 1.76 -8.44
CA LEU A 41 -2.06 2.08 -9.75
C LEU A 41 -2.07 3.58 -10.03
N ASP A 42 -3.14 4.29 -9.68
CA ASP A 42 -3.24 5.74 -9.87
C ASP A 42 -2.21 6.49 -9.00
N VAL A 43 -2.08 6.10 -7.72
CA VAL A 43 -1.13 6.72 -6.78
C VAL A 43 0.32 6.41 -7.12
N THR A 44 0.61 5.19 -7.57
CA THR A 44 1.97 4.76 -7.95
C THR A 44 2.33 5.10 -9.39
N ARG A 45 1.37 5.61 -10.19
CA ARG A 45 1.54 5.92 -11.63
C ARG A 45 1.88 4.69 -12.47
N GLY A 46 1.23 3.56 -12.14
CA GLY A 46 1.30 2.32 -12.90
C GLY A 46 2.11 1.20 -12.24
N GLY A 47 2.72 1.43 -11.06
CA GLY A 47 3.46 0.41 -10.31
C GLY A 47 4.45 1.02 -9.31
N ALA A 48 4.80 0.27 -8.26
CA ALA A 48 5.77 0.66 -7.25
C ALA A 48 7.10 -0.08 -7.48
N ASP A 49 8.22 0.60 -7.23
CA ASP A 49 9.57 0.01 -7.40
C ASP A 49 9.81 -1.24 -6.54
N ALA A 50 9.12 -1.32 -5.40
CA ALA A 50 9.19 -2.44 -4.50
C ALA A 50 7.86 -2.59 -3.75
N VAL A 51 7.47 -3.84 -3.52
CA VAL A 51 6.24 -4.20 -2.83
C VAL A 51 6.54 -5.25 -1.76
N LEU A 52 5.95 -5.10 -0.58
CA LEU A 52 6.11 -6.03 0.55
C LEU A 52 4.75 -6.50 1.04
N GLU A 53 4.49 -7.80 0.93
CA GLU A 53 3.30 -8.45 1.49
C GLU A 53 3.59 -8.84 2.95
N CYS A 54 2.76 -8.35 3.88
CA CYS A 54 2.95 -8.56 5.32
C CYS A 54 1.64 -8.90 6.07
N VAL A 55 0.57 -9.23 5.34
CA VAL A 55 -0.73 -9.61 5.92
C VAL A 55 -0.90 -11.13 5.88
N GLY A 56 -0.38 -11.79 4.85
CA GLY A 56 -0.43 -13.25 4.67
C GLY A 56 -1.72 -13.78 4.05
N SER A 57 -2.56 -12.91 3.48
CA SER A 57 -3.84 -13.30 2.87
C SER A 57 -3.75 -13.38 1.34
N LYS A 58 -4.55 -14.25 0.71
CA LYS A 58 -4.63 -14.29 -0.78
C LYS A 58 -5.08 -12.95 -1.37
N LEU A 59 -6.02 -12.29 -0.71
CA LEU A 59 -6.53 -10.99 -1.14
C LEU A 59 -5.44 -9.91 -1.10
N SER A 60 -4.62 -9.86 -0.05
CA SER A 60 -3.51 -8.90 0.03
C SER A 60 -2.44 -9.19 -1.00
N MET A 61 -2.12 -10.46 -1.26
CA MET A 61 -1.18 -10.83 -2.33
C MET A 61 -1.67 -10.39 -3.71
N GLN A 62 -2.94 -10.62 -4.04
CA GLN A 62 -3.52 -10.24 -5.33
C GLN A 62 -3.50 -8.72 -5.55
N LEU A 63 -3.85 -7.95 -4.51
CA LEU A 63 -3.83 -6.48 -4.53
C LEU A 63 -2.41 -5.93 -4.78
N LEU A 64 -1.40 -6.57 -4.19
CA LEU A 64 -0.01 -6.11 -4.27
C LEU A 64 0.71 -6.54 -5.55
N LEU A 65 0.40 -7.73 -6.08
CA LEU A 65 1.03 -8.25 -7.30
C LEU A 65 0.81 -7.35 -8.52
N VAL A 66 -0.38 -6.73 -8.61
CA VAL A 66 -0.74 -5.84 -9.72
C VAL A 66 -0.17 -4.44 -9.59
N ALA A 67 0.33 -4.09 -8.40
CA ALA A 67 0.94 -2.80 -8.12
C ALA A 67 2.47 -2.86 -8.15
N TYR A 68 3.07 -4.01 -8.50
CA TYR A 68 4.50 -4.17 -8.79
C TYR A 68 4.78 -3.84 -10.26
#